data_AF-A0A2V8LDT0-F1
#
_entry.id   AF-A0A2V8LDT0-F1
#
_cell.length_a   1.000
_cell.length_b   1.000
_cell.length_c   1.000
_cell.angle_alpha   90.00
_cell.angle_beta   90.00
_cell.angle_gamma   90.00
#
_symmetry.space_group_name_H-M   'P 1'
#
loop_
_entity.id
_entity.type
_entity.pdbx_description
1 polymer ?
#
loop_
_entity_poly.entity_id
_entity_poly.type
_entity_poly.pdbx_seq_one_letter_code
_entity_poly.pdbx_strand_id
1 'polypeptide(L)'
;MKRMIPVVLSILAVSAVAFAQTPAETIEKALLAAPRQMKEGATVIKWKPDFTYETLKKGTNKLVCYDRTGQPGQQPFAVECTSMANLDRVAQSLKIEATVPDKKEQRAAFEALEKSGKWTKPEFGSLWIHLSGPSPAMARQHVTIAVPGATTQSLGFPENPQQGGVWIMEAGTSAAHLMTPGS
;
A
#
# COMPACT_ATOMS: atom_id res chain seq x y z
N MET A 1 67.19 7.34 -29.85
CA MET A 1 66.63 6.21 -29.07
C MET A 1 65.43 6.73 -28.28
N LYS A 2 64.19 6.41 -28.71
CA LYS A 2 62.97 6.89 -28.05
C LYS A 2 62.66 6.03 -26.83
N ARG A 3 62.60 6.64 -25.63
CA ARG A 3 62.18 5.99 -24.39
C ARG A 3 60.66 6.17 -24.24
N MET A 4 59.92 5.06 -24.26
CA MET A 4 58.48 5.03 -23.97
C MET A 4 58.30 4.61 -22.51
N ILE A 5 57.62 5.43 -21.71
CA ILE A 5 57.25 5.14 -20.33
C ILE A 5 55.80 4.65 -20.33
N PRO A 6 55.49 3.45 -19.81
CA PRO A 6 54.11 3.01 -19.68
C PRO A 6 53.49 3.63 -18.42
N VAL A 7 52.39 4.37 -18.59
CA VAL A 7 51.53 4.80 -17.49
C VAL A 7 50.53 3.69 -17.22
N VAL A 8 50.65 3.05 -16.06
CA VAL A 8 49.67 2.06 -15.57
C VAL A 8 48.53 2.82 -14.90
N LEU A 9 47.35 2.80 -15.54
CA LEU A 9 46.12 3.40 -15.00
C LEU A 9 45.45 2.38 -14.08
N SER A 10 45.64 2.52 -12.77
CA SER A 10 44.94 1.72 -11.76
C SER A 10 43.48 2.15 -11.69
N ILE A 11 42.58 1.34 -12.25
CA ILE A 11 41.13 1.52 -12.12
C ILE A 11 40.72 1.07 -10.71
N LEU A 12 40.42 2.03 -9.83
CA LEU A 12 39.80 1.77 -8.54
C LEU A 12 38.31 1.42 -8.79
N ALA A 13 37.97 0.13 -8.75
CA ALA A 13 36.58 -0.31 -8.76
C ALA A 13 35.96 -0.03 -7.38
N VAL A 14 35.25 1.10 -7.25
CA VAL A 14 34.39 1.36 -6.09
C VAL A 14 33.13 0.53 -6.28
N SER A 15 33.11 -0.68 -5.74
CA SER A 15 31.90 -1.49 -5.62
C SER A 15 30.94 -0.79 -4.66
N ALA A 16 29.86 -0.23 -5.20
CA ALA A 16 28.74 0.27 -4.42
C ALA A 16 28.14 -0.90 -3.62
N VAL A 17 28.36 -0.91 -2.31
CA VAL A 17 27.71 -1.87 -1.42
C VAL A 17 26.23 -1.48 -1.36
N ALA A 18 25.38 -2.25 -2.03
CA ALA A 18 23.94 -2.13 -1.85
C ALA A 18 23.61 -2.54 -0.40
N PHE A 19 23.32 -1.57 0.46
CA PHE A 19 22.85 -1.84 1.81
C PHE A 19 21.45 -2.45 1.73
N ALA A 20 21.35 -3.77 1.86
CA ALA A 20 20.08 -4.45 2.07
C ALA A 20 19.53 -4.04 3.44
N GLN A 21 18.28 -3.58 3.51
CA GLN A 21 17.61 -3.31 4.78
C GLN A 21 17.52 -4.59 5.60
N THR A 22 17.77 -4.48 6.90
CA THR A 22 17.58 -5.60 7.82
C THR A 22 16.08 -5.93 7.95
N PRO A 23 15.72 -7.17 8.36
CA PRO A 23 14.34 -7.52 8.68
C PRO A 23 13.72 -6.60 9.74
N ALA A 24 14.51 -6.14 10.73
CA ALA A 24 14.06 -5.24 11.78
C ALA A 24 13.67 -3.86 11.22
N GLU A 25 14.52 -3.25 10.38
CA GLU A 25 14.22 -1.96 9.73
C GLU A 25 12.98 -2.05 8.83
N THR A 26 12.80 -3.18 8.13
CA THR A 26 11.62 -3.42 7.29
C THR A 26 10.35 -3.50 8.12
N ILE A 27 10.40 -4.18 9.27
CA ILE A 27 9.28 -4.28 10.22
C ILE A 27 8.92 -2.91 10.79
N GLU A 28 9.92 -2.16 11.29
CA GLU A 28 9.69 -0.84 11.87
C GLU A 28 9.10 0.14 10.85
N LYS A 29 9.62 0.12 9.62
CA LYS A 29 9.12 0.92 8.50
C LYS A 29 7.65 0.63 8.23
N ALA A 30 7.28 -0.64 8.04
CA ALA A 30 5.90 -1.03 7.74
C ALA A 30 4.93 -0.62 8.86
N LEU A 31 5.38 -0.68 10.12
CA LEU A 31 4.58 -0.30 11.28
C LEU A 31 4.42 1.22 11.47
N LEU A 32 4.99 2.07 10.60
CA LEU A 32 4.80 3.53 10.69
C LEU A 32 3.35 3.96 10.44
N ALA A 33 2.59 3.24 9.60
CA ALA A 33 1.16 3.48 9.38
C ALA A 33 0.26 2.90 10.49
N ALA A 34 0.80 2.07 11.40
CA ALA A 34 -0.04 1.38 12.38
C ALA A 34 -0.54 2.36 13.46
N PRO A 35 -1.84 2.35 13.81
CA PRO A 35 -2.34 3.10 14.95
C PRO A 35 -1.58 2.72 16.22
N ARG A 36 -1.25 3.71 17.05
CA ARG A 36 -0.41 3.51 18.25
C ARG A 36 -0.85 2.34 19.13
N GLN A 37 -2.16 2.19 19.34
CA GLN A 37 -2.74 1.13 20.18
C GLN A 37 -2.70 -0.27 19.54
N MET A 38 -2.59 -0.35 18.22
CA MET A 38 -2.61 -1.61 17.47
C MET A 38 -1.21 -2.05 17.02
N LYS A 39 -0.23 -1.13 17.04
CA LYS A 39 1.12 -1.32 16.47
C LYS A 39 1.83 -2.57 16.99
N GLU A 40 1.86 -2.79 18.31
CA GLU A 40 2.57 -3.93 18.91
C GLU A 40 1.97 -5.28 18.50
N GLY A 41 0.64 -5.34 18.43
CA GLY A 41 -0.10 -6.53 18.05
C GLY A 41 -0.24 -6.75 16.54
N ALA A 42 0.22 -5.82 15.70
CA ALA A 42 0.05 -5.90 14.25
C ALA A 42 0.96 -6.99 13.65
N THR A 43 0.42 -7.70 12.65
CA THR A 43 1.19 -8.58 11.75
C THR A 43 1.94 -7.71 10.74
N VAL A 44 3.16 -8.09 10.38
CA VAL A 44 3.90 -7.46 9.28
C VAL A 44 4.23 -8.50 8.24
N ILE A 45 3.91 -8.18 6.99
CA ILE A 45 4.20 -9.04 5.84
C ILE A 45 5.07 -8.31 4.81
N LYS A 46 5.69 -9.10 3.94
CA LYS A 46 6.37 -8.63 2.73
C LYS A 46 5.74 -9.30 1.52
N TRP A 47 5.23 -8.50 0.59
CA TRP A 47 4.74 -9.00 -0.68
C TRP A 47 5.90 -9.52 -1.53
N LYS A 48 5.70 -10.68 -2.14
CA LYS A 48 6.60 -11.29 -3.11
C LYS A 48 6.22 -10.88 -4.54
N PRO A 49 7.12 -11.05 -5.53
CA PRO A 49 6.82 -10.71 -6.92
C PRO A 49 5.64 -11.48 -7.53
N ASP A 50 5.27 -12.62 -6.95
CA ASP A 50 4.11 -13.44 -7.36
C ASP A 50 2.80 -13.05 -6.65
N PHE A 51 2.80 -11.95 -5.89
CA PHE A 51 1.67 -11.46 -5.06
C PHE A 51 1.25 -12.40 -3.94
N THR A 52 2.05 -13.41 -3.60
CA THR A 52 2.00 -14.05 -2.29
C THR A 52 2.78 -13.21 -1.29
N TYR A 53 2.80 -13.61 -0.01
CA TYR A 53 3.53 -12.87 1.01
C TYR A 53 4.35 -13.78 1.94
N GLU A 54 5.38 -13.18 2.51
CA GLU A 54 6.13 -13.71 3.65
C GLU A 54 5.71 -12.98 4.92
N THR A 55 5.52 -13.70 6.02
CA THR A 55 5.25 -13.07 7.32
C THR A 55 6.57 -12.75 8.02
N LEU A 56 6.86 -11.46 8.20
CA LEU A 56 8.07 -10.99 8.89
C LEU A 56 7.87 -10.93 10.41
N LYS A 57 6.66 -10.59 10.84
CA LYS A 57 6.26 -10.54 12.25
C LYS A 57 4.83 -11.05 12.37
N LYS A 58 4.62 -12.10 13.16
CA LYS A 58 3.27 -12.55 13.52
C LYS A 58 2.66 -11.63 14.57
N GLY A 59 1.44 -11.16 14.33
CA GLY A 59 0.67 -10.33 15.26
C GLY A 59 -0.26 -11.13 16.16
N THR A 60 -0.92 -10.40 17.06
CA THR A 60 -1.97 -10.89 17.97
C THR A 60 -3.32 -10.21 17.73
N ASN A 61 -3.37 -9.16 16.91
CA ASN A 61 -4.60 -8.48 16.50
C ASN A 61 -4.86 -8.65 14.98
N LYS A 62 -5.97 -8.08 14.50
CA LYS A 62 -6.41 -8.22 13.10
C LYS A 62 -5.65 -7.33 12.11
N LEU A 63 -4.78 -6.43 12.56
CA LEU A 63 -4.08 -5.49 11.67
C LEU A 63 -2.89 -6.18 11.01
N VAL A 64 -2.74 -5.96 9.71
CA VAL A 64 -1.56 -6.32 8.92
C VAL A 64 -0.99 -5.07 8.27
N CYS A 65 0.33 -4.90 8.33
CA CYS A 65 1.04 -3.79 7.71
C CYS A 65 2.12 -4.29 6.74
N TYR A 66 2.36 -3.54 5.67
CA TYR A 66 3.36 -3.87 4.66
C TYR A 66 3.90 -2.64 3.96
N ASP A 67 5.10 -2.80 3.40
CA ASP A 67 5.77 -1.79 2.59
C ASP A 67 5.29 -1.85 1.14
N ARG A 68 5.02 -0.68 0.56
CA ARG A 68 4.65 -0.48 -0.84
C ARG A 68 5.64 0.41 -1.59
N THR A 69 6.72 0.88 -0.95
CA THR A 69 7.77 1.66 -1.60
C THR A 69 8.27 0.94 -2.85
N GLY A 70 8.40 1.68 -3.95
CA GLY A 70 8.91 1.18 -5.23
C GLY A 70 7.88 0.42 -6.07
N GLN A 71 6.65 0.21 -5.57
CA GLN A 71 5.57 -0.35 -6.40
C GLN A 71 5.07 0.69 -7.42
N PRO A 72 4.60 0.27 -8.61
CA PRO A 72 4.08 1.16 -9.63
C PRO A 72 2.98 2.11 -9.10
N GLY A 73 3.12 3.40 -9.38
CA GLY A 73 2.16 4.42 -8.98
C GLY A 73 2.21 4.86 -7.51
N GLN A 74 3.12 4.31 -6.71
CA GLN A 74 3.33 4.74 -5.32
C GLN A 74 4.30 5.92 -5.23
N GLN A 75 4.19 6.67 -4.13
CA GLN A 75 5.17 7.67 -3.75
C GLN A 75 6.51 7.02 -3.34
N PRO A 76 7.63 7.76 -3.33
CA PRO A 76 8.94 7.23 -2.93
C PRO A 76 8.94 6.54 -1.55
N PHE A 77 8.15 7.07 -0.61
CA PHE A 77 7.79 6.38 0.61
C PHE A 77 6.30 6.02 0.58
N ALA A 78 5.97 4.75 0.80
CA ALA A 78 4.60 4.27 0.90
C ALA A 78 4.53 3.02 1.77
N VAL A 79 3.77 3.08 2.85
CA VAL A 79 3.44 1.92 3.69
C VAL A 79 1.94 1.90 3.93
N GLU A 80 1.39 0.71 4.14
CA GLU A 80 -0.05 0.52 4.26
C GLU A 80 -0.37 -0.49 5.35
N CYS A 81 -1.46 -0.24 6.09
CA CYS A 81 -2.03 -1.18 7.04
C CYS A 81 -3.52 -1.41 6.77
N THR A 82 -3.97 -2.65 6.89
CA THR A 82 -5.39 -3.02 6.79
C THR A 82 -5.72 -4.26 7.63
N SER A 83 -6.95 -4.77 7.52
CA SER A 83 -7.31 -6.06 8.14
C SER A 83 -6.64 -7.23 7.43
N MET A 84 -6.22 -8.24 8.19
CA MET A 84 -5.76 -9.52 7.63
C MET A 84 -6.77 -10.17 6.68
N ALA A 85 -8.07 -9.93 6.90
CA ALA A 85 -9.13 -10.43 6.03
C ALA A 85 -9.14 -9.79 4.64
N ASN A 86 -8.39 -8.70 4.42
CA ASN A 86 -8.33 -7.99 3.15
C ASN A 86 -7.19 -8.44 2.23
N LEU A 87 -6.31 -9.34 2.68
CA LEU A 87 -5.08 -9.69 1.93
C LEU A 87 -5.36 -10.24 0.52
N ASP A 88 -6.44 -10.99 0.33
CA ASP A 88 -6.83 -11.49 -1.00
C ASP A 88 -7.24 -10.34 -1.93
N ARG A 89 -7.99 -9.36 -1.41
CA ARG A 89 -8.34 -8.14 -2.15
C ARG A 89 -7.09 -7.33 -2.49
N VAL A 90 -6.15 -7.19 -1.55
CA VAL A 90 -4.88 -6.50 -1.76
C VAL A 90 -4.09 -7.18 -2.87
N ALA A 91 -3.93 -8.51 -2.82
CA ALA A 91 -3.20 -9.26 -3.84
C ALA A 91 -3.81 -9.09 -5.24
N GLN A 92 -5.14 -9.10 -5.35
CA GLN A 92 -5.84 -8.81 -6.61
C GLN A 92 -5.54 -7.40 -7.13
N SER A 93 -5.58 -6.39 -6.25
CA SER A 93 -5.29 -5.00 -6.61
C SER A 93 -3.83 -4.80 -7.04
N LEU A 94 -2.87 -5.36 -6.27
CA LEU A 94 -1.44 -5.29 -6.57
C LEU A 94 -1.12 -5.93 -7.94
N LYS A 95 -1.77 -7.05 -8.26
CA LYS A 95 -1.59 -7.71 -9.56
C LYS A 95 -2.03 -6.83 -10.71
N ILE A 96 -3.18 -6.16 -10.60
CA ILE A 96 -3.67 -5.24 -11.63
C ILE A 96 -2.74 -4.03 -11.74
N GLU A 97 -2.35 -3.43 -10.61
CA GLU A 97 -1.41 -2.31 -10.57
C GLU A 97 -0.05 -2.61 -11.19
N ALA A 98 0.46 -3.83 -11.01
CA ALA A 98 1.74 -4.23 -11.58
C ALA A 98 1.67 -4.56 -13.08
N THR A 99 0.53 -5.08 -13.55
CA THR A 99 0.37 -5.59 -14.93
C THR A 99 -0.26 -4.58 -15.88
N VAL A 100 -0.99 -3.59 -15.37
CA VAL A 100 -1.70 -2.58 -16.16
C VAL A 100 -1.17 -1.18 -15.81
N PRO A 101 -0.13 -0.70 -16.52
CA PRO A 101 0.54 0.56 -16.18
C PRO A 101 -0.28 1.80 -16.55
N ASP A 102 -1.11 1.72 -17.60
CA ASP A 102 -2.00 2.81 -17.99
C ASP A 102 -3.15 2.96 -16.99
N LYS A 103 -3.34 4.18 -16.47
CA LYS A 103 -4.34 4.44 -15.41
C LYS A 103 -5.78 4.29 -15.88
N LYS A 104 -6.07 4.55 -17.15
CA LYS A 104 -7.41 4.43 -17.71
C LYS A 104 -7.77 2.95 -17.91
N GLU A 105 -6.84 2.17 -18.47
CA GLU A 105 -6.99 0.72 -18.62
C GLU A 105 -7.05 0.01 -17.25
N GLN A 106 -6.25 0.47 -16.29
CA GLN A 106 -6.30 -0.02 -14.92
C GLN A 106 -7.69 0.19 -14.31
N ARG A 107 -8.26 1.40 -14.44
CA ARG A 107 -9.62 1.68 -13.98
C ARG A 107 -10.64 0.77 -14.65
N ALA A 108 -10.54 0.59 -15.97
CA ALA A 108 -11.42 -0.31 -16.71
C ALA A 108 -11.31 -1.78 -16.24
N ALA A 109 -10.11 -2.24 -15.87
CA ALA A 109 -9.89 -3.57 -15.32
C ALA A 109 -10.58 -3.77 -13.97
N PHE A 110 -10.49 -2.79 -13.06
CA PHE A 110 -11.22 -2.82 -11.79
C PHE A 110 -12.74 -2.78 -11.99
N GLU A 111 -13.24 -1.92 -12.89
CA GLU A 111 -14.67 -1.86 -13.23
C GLU A 111 -15.19 -3.18 -13.82
N ALA A 112 -14.38 -3.88 -14.62
CA ALA A 112 -14.73 -5.19 -15.16
C ALA A 112 -14.78 -6.28 -14.07
N LEU A 113 -13.86 -6.25 -13.09
CA LEU A 113 -13.90 -7.15 -11.94
C LEU A 113 -15.09 -6.88 -11.03
N GLU A 114 -15.43 -5.62 -10.83
CA GLU A 114 -16.62 -5.21 -10.07
C GLU A 114 -17.89 -5.73 -10.75
N LYS A 115 -18.08 -5.44 -12.05
CA LYS A 115 -19.25 -5.89 -12.82
C LYS A 115 -19.39 -7.41 -12.87
N SER A 116 -18.28 -8.13 -12.90
CA SER A 116 -18.29 -9.60 -12.89
C SER A 116 -18.39 -10.22 -11.50
N GLY A 117 -18.37 -9.41 -10.43
CA GLY A 117 -18.39 -9.88 -9.04
C GLY A 117 -17.14 -10.65 -8.62
N LYS A 118 -16.04 -10.52 -9.37
CA LYS A 118 -14.78 -11.26 -9.15
C LYS A 118 -13.79 -10.50 -8.27
N TRP A 119 -14.04 -9.22 -8.00
CA TRP A 119 -13.23 -8.48 -7.04
C TRP A 119 -13.64 -8.84 -5.62
N THR A 120 -12.70 -9.37 -4.85
CA THR A 120 -12.93 -9.79 -3.47
C THR A 120 -13.37 -8.61 -2.62
N LYS A 121 -14.50 -8.73 -1.92
CA LYS A 121 -14.99 -7.69 -1.02
C LYS A 121 -14.06 -7.56 0.19
N PRO A 122 -13.72 -6.33 0.63
CA PRO A 122 -13.02 -6.13 1.89
C PRO A 122 -13.92 -6.51 3.09
N GLU A 123 -13.32 -6.73 4.27
CA GLU A 123 -14.04 -6.88 5.53
C GLU A 123 -14.77 -5.56 5.86
N PHE A 124 -16.08 -5.64 6.08
CA PHE A 124 -16.88 -4.48 6.45
C PHE A 124 -16.39 -3.88 7.77
N GLY A 125 -16.23 -2.56 7.81
CA GLY A 125 -15.68 -1.82 8.95
C GLY A 125 -14.16 -1.89 9.10
N SER A 126 -13.45 -2.53 8.17
CA SER A 126 -11.99 -2.61 8.24
C SER A 126 -11.31 -1.30 7.85
N LEU A 127 -10.25 -0.97 8.58
CA LEU A 127 -9.41 0.21 8.31
C LEU A 127 -8.50 -0.05 7.10
N TRP A 128 -8.27 1.00 6.33
CA TRP A 128 -7.21 1.10 5.33
C TRP A 128 -6.42 2.35 5.63
N ILE A 129 -5.17 2.19 6.04
CA ILE A 129 -4.32 3.28 6.48
C ILE A 129 -3.14 3.33 5.55
N HIS A 130 -3.09 4.36 4.72
CA HIS A 130 -1.96 4.63 3.83
C HIS A 130 -1.11 5.71 4.47
N LEU A 131 0.19 5.52 4.53
CA LEU A 131 1.14 6.57 4.91
C LEU A 131 2.15 6.70 3.77
N SER A 132 2.06 7.80 3.02
CA SER A 132 2.85 7.97 1.80
C SER A 132 3.31 9.41 1.56
N GLY A 133 4.43 9.57 0.86
CA GLY A 133 5.00 10.87 0.51
C GLY A 133 6.43 10.76 -0.02
N PRO A 134 7.12 11.90 -0.22
CA PRO A 134 8.50 11.91 -0.70
C PRO A 134 9.50 11.22 0.25
N SER A 135 9.19 11.20 1.55
CA SER A 135 9.99 10.59 2.61
C SER A 135 9.11 10.28 3.83
N PRO A 136 9.57 9.49 4.82
CA PRO A 136 8.80 9.24 6.05
C PRO A 136 8.43 10.54 6.80
N ALA A 137 9.33 11.53 6.81
CA ALA A 137 9.11 12.81 7.51
C ALA A 137 8.11 13.74 6.79
N MET A 138 7.92 13.53 5.49
CA MET A 138 6.98 14.29 4.66
C MET A 138 5.75 13.48 4.27
N ALA A 139 5.60 12.28 4.83
CA ALA A 139 4.48 11.41 4.54
C ALA A 139 3.21 11.95 5.19
N ARG A 140 2.10 11.84 4.46
CA ARG A 140 0.77 12.10 4.99
C ARG A 140 0.06 10.78 5.14
N GLN A 141 -0.63 10.65 6.26
CA GLN A 141 -1.53 9.54 6.43
C GLN A 141 -2.77 9.79 5.56
N HIS A 142 -3.52 8.74 5.25
CA HIS A 142 -4.85 8.77 4.69
C HIS A 142 -5.57 7.52 5.14
N VAL A 143 -6.67 7.70 5.87
CA VAL A 143 -7.44 6.60 6.47
C VAL A 143 -8.77 6.50 5.75
N THR A 144 -9.18 5.28 5.43
CA THR A 144 -10.54 4.98 4.98
C THR A 144 -11.08 3.75 5.70
N ILE A 145 -12.40 3.62 5.72
CA ILE A 145 -13.08 2.47 6.32
C ILE A 145 -13.87 1.77 5.24
N ALA A 146 -13.58 0.49 5.00
CA ALA A 146 -14.29 -0.29 3.99
C ALA A 146 -15.75 -0.55 4.42
N VAL A 147 -16.70 -0.25 3.54
CA VAL A 147 -18.14 -0.48 3.75
C VAL A 147 -18.76 -1.07 2.48
N PRO A 148 -18.30 -2.23 2.01
CA PRO A 148 -18.67 -2.77 0.69
C PRO A 148 -20.18 -2.91 0.54
N GLY A 149 -20.72 -2.38 -0.56
CA GLY A 149 -22.14 -2.38 -0.89
C GLY A 149 -22.96 -1.30 -0.18
N ALA A 150 -22.38 -0.52 0.73
CA ALA A 150 -23.10 0.54 1.41
C ALA A 150 -23.42 1.71 0.48
N THR A 151 -24.54 2.36 0.74
CA THR A 151 -25.02 3.58 0.09
C THR A 151 -25.38 4.65 1.12
N THR A 152 -25.68 5.86 0.64
CA THR A 152 -26.26 6.95 1.46
C THR A 152 -27.48 6.47 2.25
N GLN A 153 -28.37 5.69 1.64
CA GLN A 153 -29.60 5.21 2.28
C GLN A 153 -29.31 4.22 3.41
N SER A 154 -28.24 3.43 3.29
CA SER A 154 -27.89 2.41 4.28
C SER A 154 -27.12 2.94 5.49
N LEU A 155 -26.27 3.96 5.32
CA LEU A 155 -25.36 4.46 6.37
C LEU A 155 -25.56 5.94 6.72
N GLY A 156 -26.30 6.70 5.92
CA GLY A 156 -26.58 8.12 6.16
C GLY A 156 -25.44 9.09 5.83
N PHE A 157 -24.33 8.62 5.27
CA PHE A 157 -23.23 9.49 4.83
C PHE A 157 -23.47 10.02 3.42
N PRO A 158 -23.13 11.30 3.13
CA PRO A 158 -23.23 11.85 1.78
C PRO A 158 -22.22 11.19 0.83
N GLU A 159 -22.46 11.25 -0.49
CA GLU A 159 -21.56 10.64 -1.49
C GLU A 159 -20.43 11.58 -1.94
N ASN A 160 -20.29 12.73 -1.30
CA ASN A 160 -19.29 13.74 -1.64
C ASN A 160 -18.89 14.57 -0.40
N PRO A 161 -17.73 15.24 -0.43
CA PRO A 161 -17.17 15.93 0.74
C PRO A 161 -17.77 17.32 1.00
N GLN A 162 -18.79 17.77 0.25
CA GLN A 162 -19.25 19.17 0.31
C GLN A 162 -19.82 19.58 1.68
N GLN A 163 -20.17 18.60 2.52
CA GLN A 163 -20.70 18.82 3.87
C GLN A 163 -19.62 18.89 4.96
N GLY A 164 -18.33 18.82 4.60
CA GLY A 164 -17.22 19.03 5.54
C GLY A 164 -17.02 17.91 6.58
N GLY A 165 -17.64 16.75 6.40
CA GLY A 165 -17.53 15.58 7.27
C GLY A 165 -17.14 14.31 6.50
N VAL A 166 -17.35 13.15 7.12
CA VAL A 166 -17.17 11.84 6.48
C VAL A 166 -18.15 11.68 5.32
N TRP A 167 -17.69 11.11 4.20
CA TRP A 167 -18.51 10.81 3.04
C TRP A 167 -18.23 9.40 2.52
N ILE A 168 -19.18 8.82 1.79
CA ILE A 168 -19.01 7.54 1.11
C ILE A 168 -18.52 7.77 -0.32
N MET A 169 -17.48 7.04 -0.72
CA MET A 169 -17.01 6.97 -2.10
C MET A 169 -17.36 5.60 -2.68
N GLU A 170 -17.62 5.52 -3.99
CA GLU A 170 -17.98 4.28 -4.70
C GLU A 170 -19.21 3.58 -4.10
N ALA A 171 -20.21 4.37 -3.67
CA ALA A 171 -21.45 3.88 -3.05
C ALA A 171 -22.13 2.78 -3.88
N GLY A 172 -22.57 1.72 -3.21
CA GLY A 172 -23.24 0.56 -3.80
C GLY A 172 -22.31 -0.49 -4.43
N THR A 173 -21.00 -0.26 -4.48
CA THR A 173 -20.02 -1.20 -5.06
C THR A 173 -19.26 -1.98 -3.97
N SER A 174 -18.51 -3.03 -4.35
CA SER A 174 -17.56 -3.70 -3.46
C SER A 174 -16.45 -2.78 -2.94
N ALA A 175 -16.19 -1.68 -3.64
CA ALA A 175 -15.18 -0.68 -3.30
C ALA A 175 -15.71 0.44 -2.40
N ALA A 176 -16.99 0.41 -2.03
CA ALA A 176 -17.57 1.41 -1.15
C ALA A 176 -16.76 1.58 0.14
N HIS A 177 -16.36 2.81 0.43
CA HIS A 177 -15.58 3.15 1.62
C HIS A 177 -15.92 4.54 2.16
N LEU A 178 -15.79 4.70 3.48
CA LEU A 178 -15.88 5.98 4.16
C LEU A 178 -14.55 6.71 4.06
N MET A 179 -14.61 7.94 3.57
CA MET A 179 -13.49 8.86 3.51
C MET A 179 -13.47 9.73 4.76
N THR A 180 -12.31 9.83 5.42
CA THR A 180 -12.14 10.72 6.58
C THR A 180 -11.33 11.96 6.18
N PRO A 181 -11.91 13.17 6.20
CA PRO A 181 -11.15 14.38 5.89
C PRO A 181 -9.95 14.58 6.83
N GLY A 182 -8.81 14.99 6.27
CA GLY A 182 -7.64 15.40 7.05
C GLY A 182 -6.87 14.28 7.76
N SER A 183 -7.27 13.02 7.55
CA SER A 183 -6.46 11.86 7.93
C SER A 183 -5.29 11.66 7.00
#